data_AF-A0A453A8Z7-F1
#
_entry.id   AF-A0A453A8Z7-F1
#
_cell.length_a   1.000
_cell.length_b   1.000
_cell.length_c   1.000
_cell.angle_alpha   90.00
_cell.angle_beta   90.00
_cell.angle_gamma   90.00
#
_symmetry.space_group_name_H-M   'P 1'
#
loop_
_entity.id
_entity.type
_entity.pdbx_description
1 polymer ?
#
loop_
_entity_poly.entity_id
_entity_poly.type
_entity_poly.pdbx_seq_one_letter_code
_entity_poly.pdbx_strand_id
1 'polypeptide(L)'
;MEVVMSAVAGEFVSKFISFLMNKYNSSRHPQSEEEKLVERLQHLLMRAGTMVEEADMRYITNSGMMMQLRTLSEAMYRGYGVLDNSRYRDLQDTAGFDECSGYG
;
A
#
# COMPACT_ATOMS: atom_id res chain seq x y z
N MET A 1 26.18 -31.39 -34.36
CA MET A 1 25.81 -29.96 -34.25
C MET A 1 24.50 -29.81 -33.44
N GLU A 2 24.25 -30.66 -32.44
CA GLU A 2 22.99 -30.68 -31.68
C GLU A 2 23.18 -30.14 -30.26
N VAL A 3 24.35 -30.42 -29.66
CA VAL A 3 24.69 -30.05 -28.28
C VAL A 3 24.76 -28.53 -28.09
N VAL A 4 25.28 -27.83 -29.10
CA VAL A 4 25.35 -26.36 -29.12
C VAL A 4 23.97 -25.70 -29.23
N MET A 5 23.04 -26.29 -30.00
CA MET A 5 21.66 -25.79 -30.09
C MET A 5 20.88 -26.05 -28.82
N SER A 6 21.09 -27.21 -28.18
CA SER A 6 20.48 -27.57 -26.91
C SER A 6 20.95 -26.67 -25.76
N ALA A 7 22.24 -26.30 -25.74
CA ALA A 7 22.78 -25.36 -24.77
C ALA A 7 22.17 -23.95 -24.92
N VAL A 8 22.04 -23.46 -26.16
CA VAL A 8 21.39 -22.17 -26.44
C VAL A 8 19.90 -22.19 -26.07
N ALA A 9 19.20 -23.30 -26.35
CA ALA A 9 17.81 -23.47 -25.96
C ALA A 9 17.63 -23.45 -24.43
N GLY A 10 18.55 -24.09 -23.69
CA GLY A 10 18.55 -24.06 -22.22
C GLY A 10 18.76 -22.65 -21.64
N GLU A 11 19.68 -21.87 -22.21
CA GLU A 11 19.89 -20.47 -21.81
C GLU A 11 18.66 -19.61 -22.13
N PHE A 12 18.02 -19.85 -23.27
CA PHE A 12 16.83 -19.12 -23.69
C PHE A 12 15.64 -19.41 -22.77
N VAL A 13 15.43 -20.68 -22.40
CA VAL A 13 14.40 -21.10 -21.45
C VAL A 13 14.67 -20.48 -20.07
N SER A 14 15.91 -20.49 -19.60
CA SER A 14 16.30 -19.85 -18.34
C SER A 14 16.03 -18.34 -18.34
N LYS A 15 16.40 -17.65 -19.43
CA LYS A 15 16.11 -16.21 -19.62
C LYS A 15 14.61 -15.93 -19.73
N PHE A 16 13.85 -16.81 -20.38
CA PHE A 16 12.41 -16.66 -20.52
C PHE A 16 11.69 -16.86 -19.17
N ILE A 17 12.07 -17.88 -18.40
CA ILE A 17 11.58 -18.08 -17.03
C ILE A 17 11.94 -16.88 -16.15
N SER A 18 13.19 -16.40 -16.22
CA SER A 18 13.64 -15.23 -15.47
C SER A 18 12.86 -13.97 -15.86
N PHE A 19 12.54 -13.79 -17.14
CA PHE A 19 11.74 -12.68 -17.63
C PHE A 19 10.29 -12.77 -17.11
N LEU A 20 9.67 -13.95 -17.15
CA LEU A 20 8.33 -14.16 -16.60
C LEU A 20 8.31 -13.94 -15.09
N MET A 21 9.31 -14.43 -14.37
CA MET A 21 9.45 -14.26 -12.93
C MET A 21 9.70 -12.80 -12.55
N ASN A 22 10.56 -12.09 -13.29
CA ASN A 22 10.75 -10.65 -13.13
C ASN A 22 9.47 -9.87 -13.42
N LYS A 23 8.75 -10.20 -14.51
CA LYS A 23 7.48 -9.57 -14.86
C LYS A 23 6.40 -9.84 -13.80
N TYR A 24 6.34 -11.04 -13.24
CA TYR A 24 5.39 -11.39 -12.18
C TYR A 24 5.74 -10.74 -10.83
N ASN A 25 7.03 -10.69 -10.47
CA ASN A 25 7.49 -9.98 -9.27
C ASN A 25 7.33 -8.46 -9.41
N SER A 26 7.63 -7.87 -10.57
CA SER A 26 7.34 -6.46 -10.85
C SER A 26 5.84 -6.18 -10.94
N SER A 27 5.01 -7.15 -11.34
CA SER A 27 3.55 -7.07 -11.30
C SER A 27 2.99 -7.18 -9.89
N ARG A 28 3.74 -7.77 -8.95
CA ARG A 28 3.41 -7.79 -7.52
C ARG A 28 3.78 -6.47 -6.83
N HIS A 29 4.53 -5.59 -7.52
CA HIS A 29 4.94 -4.29 -7.00
C HIS A 29 5.09 -3.18 -8.07
N PRO A 30 4.07 -2.89 -8.91
CA PRO A 30 3.86 -1.54 -9.36
C PRO A 30 3.02 -0.87 -8.27
N GLN A 31 3.60 0.04 -7.48
CA GLN A 31 2.86 0.87 -6.52
C GLN A 31 1.59 1.38 -7.22
N SER A 32 0.44 0.80 -6.87
CA SER A 32 -0.81 1.15 -7.52
C SER A 32 -1.09 2.63 -7.25
N GLU A 33 -1.78 3.32 -8.15
CA GLU A 33 -2.23 4.68 -7.87
C GLU A 33 -3.05 4.73 -6.57
N GLU A 34 -3.76 3.65 -6.24
CA GLU A 34 -4.45 3.47 -4.97
C GLU A 34 -3.50 3.41 -3.76
N GLU A 35 -2.38 2.69 -3.87
CA GLU A 35 -1.38 2.55 -2.80
C GLU A 35 -0.72 3.90 -2.49
N LYS A 36 -0.39 4.69 -3.53
CA LYS A 36 0.11 6.06 -3.38
C LYS A 36 -0.90 6.98 -2.71
N LEU A 37 -2.20 6.81 -3.03
CA LEU A 37 -3.27 7.58 -2.38
C LEU A 37 -3.41 7.21 -0.90
N VAL A 38 -3.28 5.92 -0.56
CA VAL A 38 -3.29 5.44 0.83
C VAL A 38 -2.09 5.98 1.61
N GLU A 39 -0.88 5.93 1.06
CA GLU A 39 0.33 6.52 1.67
C GLU A 39 0.16 8.03 1.89
N ARG A 40 -0.35 8.74 0.88
CA ARG A 40 -0.61 10.18 1.00
C ARG A 40 -1.64 10.49 2.07
N LEU A 41 -2.71 9.70 2.15
CA LEU A 41 -3.72 9.83 3.20
C LEU A 41 -3.10 9.61 4.57
N GLN A 42 -2.28 8.56 4.74
CA GLN A 42 -1.56 8.28 5.99
C GLN A 42 -0.71 9.48 6.43
N HIS A 43 0.09 10.04 5.52
CA HIS A 43 0.91 11.21 5.81
C HIS A 43 0.09 12.44 6.23
N LEU A 44 -1.05 12.68 5.57
CA LEU A 44 -1.94 13.77 5.94
C LEU A 44 -2.57 13.56 7.32
N LEU A 45 -2.96 12.33 7.65
CA LEU A 45 -3.52 11.98 8.96
C LEU A 45 -2.50 12.14 10.09
N MET A 46 -1.25 11.70 9.88
CA MET A 46 -0.19 11.93 10.86
C MET A 46 0.03 13.43 11.11
N ARG A 47 0.08 14.23 10.04
CA ARG A 47 0.24 15.68 10.17
C ARG A 47 -0.93 16.32 10.90
N ALA A 48 -2.16 15.90 10.60
CA ALA A 48 -3.34 16.38 11.29
C ALA A 48 -3.29 16.03 12.78
N GLY A 49 -2.88 14.81 13.13
CA GLY A 49 -2.69 14.38 14.51
C GLY A 49 -1.71 15.26 15.26
N THR A 50 -0.53 15.51 14.69
CA THR A 50 0.48 16.41 15.29
C THR A 50 -0.07 17.83 15.49
N MET A 51 -0.83 18.37 14.53
CA MET A 51 -1.43 19.70 14.66
C MET A 51 -2.47 19.76 15.80
N VAL A 52 -3.25 18.70 15.98
CA VAL A 52 -4.23 18.59 17.08
C VAL A 52 -3.52 18.49 18.43
N GLU A 53 -2.48 17.66 18.54
CA GLU A 53 -1.66 17.53 19.76
C GLU A 53 -0.96 18.85 20.11
N GLU A 54 -0.36 19.51 19.13
CA GLU A 54 0.34 20.78 19.33
C GLU A 54 -0.64 21.91 19.70
N ALA A 55 -1.86 21.87 19.17
CA ALA A 55 -2.93 22.78 19.53
C ALA A 55 -3.42 22.59 20.98
N ASP A 56 -3.53 21.35 21.42
CA ASP A 56 -3.89 21.00 22.80
C ASP A 56 -2.79 21.45 23.77
N MET A 57 -1.53 21.21 23.42
CA MET A 57 -0.36 21.66 24.21
C MET A 57 -0.28 23.18 24.34
N ARG A 58 -0.69 23.92 23.30
CA ARG A 58 -0.72 25.39 23.29
C ARG A 58 -1.97 26.00 23.93
N TYR A 59 -2.90 25.20 24.45
CA TYR A 59 -4.15 25.65 25.07
C TYR A 59 -4.89 26.69 24.22
N ILE A 60 -5.19 26.36 22.96
CA ILE A 60 -5.87 27.30 22.07
C ILE A 60 -7.27 27.67 22.60
N THR A 61 -7.46 28.95 22.91
CA THR A 61 -8.72 29.50 23.45
C THR A 61 -9.56 30.25 22.41
N ASN A 62 -9.01 30.53 21.23
CA ASN A 62 -9.74 31.19 20.16
C ASN A 62 -10.82 30.25 19.58
N SER A 63 -12.09 30.63 19.73
CA SER A 63 -13.25 29.83 19.33
C SER A 63 -13.25 29.49 17.83
N GLY A 64 -12.77 30.38 16.96
CA GLY A 64 -12.65 30.14 15.53
C GLY A 64 -11.59 29.07 15.21
N MET A 65 -10.42 29.15 15.84
CA MET A 65 -9.39 28.12 15.69
C MET A 65 -9.82 26.78 16.29
N MET A 66 -10.53 26.79 17.41
CA MET A 66 -11.08 25.58 18.03
C MET A 66 -12.08 24.88 17.09
N MET A 67 -12.92 25.65 16.38
CA MET A 67 -13.81 25.09 15.37
C MET A 67 -13.04 24.45 14.21
N GLN A 68 -11.95 25.09 13.73
CA GLN A 68 -11.10 24.52 12.68
C GLN A 68 -10.42 23.23 13.12
N LEU A 69 -9.90 23.18 14.35
CA LEU A 69 -9.28 21.99 14.93
C LEU A 69 -10.29 20.85 15.10
N ARG A 70 -11.52 21.17 15.51
CA ARG A 70 -12.59 20.18 15.58
C ARG A 70 -12.89 19.59 14.21
N THR A 71 -13.07 20.42 13.19
CA THR A 71 -13.30 19.96 11.81
C THR A 71 -12.15 19.10 11.30
N LEU A 72 -10.90 19.50 11.59
CA LEU A 72 -9.70 18.73 11.23
C LEU A 72 -9.68 17.37 11.93
N SER A 73 -9.97 17.33 13.23
CA SER A 73 -10.04 16.10 14.03
C SER A 73 -11.14 15.15 13.52
N GLU A 74 -12.33 15.67 13.24
CA GLU A 74 -13.43 14.88 12.67
C GLU A 74 -13.06 14.29 11.29
N ALA A 75 -12.41 15.07 10.42
CA ALA A 75 -11.91 14.58 9.13
C ALA A 75 -10.81 13.54 9.30
N MET A 76 -9.91 13.72 10.28
CA MET A 76 -8.84 12.79 10.60
C MET A 76 -9.39 11.43 11.05
N TYR A 77 -10.34 11.40 11.99
CA TYR A 77 -10.97 10.15 12.43
C TYR A 77 -11.68 9.41 11.30
N ARG A 78 -12.36 10.13 10.41
CA ARG A 78 -12.98 9.52 9.22
C ARG A 78 -11.93 8.94 8.26
N GLY A 79 -10.82 9.65 8.07
CA GLY A 79 -9.72 9.17 7.23
C GLY A 79 -9.05 7.91 7.76
N TYR A 80 -8.90 7.77 9.09
CA TYR A 80 -8.43 6.50 9.68
C TYR A 80 -9.35 5.33 9.35
N GLY A 81 -10.67 5.51 9.40
CA GLY A 81 -11.61 4.46 9.00
C GLY A 81 -11.48 4.04 7.52
N VAL A 82 -11.21 5.00 6.63
CA VAL A 82 -10.94 4.70 5.21
C VAL A 82 -9.63 3.91 5.05
N LEU A 83 -8.59 4.31 5.78
CA LEU A 83 -7.28 3.68 5.74
C LEU A 83 -7.30 2.25 6.32
N ASP A 84 -8.04 2.03 7.39
CA ASP A 84 -8.20 0.69 7.95
C ASP A 84 -8.98 -0.24 7.01
N ASN A 85 -10.02 0.30 6.34
CA ASN A 85 -10.80 -0.47 5.38
C ASN A 85 -9.98 -0.85 4.14
N SER A 86 -9.10 0.03 3.65
CA SER A 86 -8.21 -0.31 2.53
C SER A 86 -7.22 -1.41 2.93
N ARG A 87 -6.59 -1.30 4.10
CA ARG A 87 -5.65 -2.33 4.60
C ARG A 87 -6.32 -3.68 4.80
N TYR A 88 -7.56 -3.70 5.28
CA TYR A 88 -8.32 -4.94 5.47
C TYR A 88 -8.65 -5.63 4.14
N ARG A 89 -8.96 -4.84 3.09
CA ARG A 89 -9.17 -5.36 1.74
C ARG A 89 -7.89 -5.94 1.15
N ASP A 90 -6.76 -5.25 1.31
CA ASP A 90 -5.45 -5.74 0.84
C ASP A 90 -5.07 -7.07 1.52
N LEU A 91 -5.37 -7.22 2.82
CA LEU A 91 -5.15 -8.46 3.56
C LEU A 91 -6.03 -9.62 3.09
N GLN A 92 -7.29 -9.36 2.75
CA GLN A 92 -8.19 -10.38 2.16
C GLN A 92 -7.70 -10.84 0.79
N ASP A 93 -7.28 -9.89 -0.05
CA ASP A 93 -6.73 -10.21 -1.36
C ASP A 93 -5.46 -11.05 -1.23
N THR A 94 -4.59 -10.79 -0.24
CA THR A 94 -3.39 -11.61 -0.02
C THR A 94 -3.68 -13.00 0.57
N ALA A 95 -4.70 -13.13 1.42
CA ALA A 95 -5.09 -14.41 2.02
C ALA A 95 -5.79 -15.36 1.03
N GLY A 96 -6.54 -14.82 0.05
CA GLY A 96 -7.26 -15.61 -0.95
C GLY A 96 -6.37 -16.40 -1.93
N PHE A 97 -5.06 -16.16 -1.94
CA PHE A 97 -4.11 -16.88 -2.80
C PHE A 97 -3.41 -18.07 -2.13
N ASP A 98 -3.57 -18.27 -0.82
CA ASP A 98 -2.88 -19.35 -0.09
C ASP A 98 -3.70 -20.66 -0.02
N GLU A 99 -4.99 -20.63 -0.36
CA GLU A 99 -5.90 -21.78 -0.17
C GLU A 99 -6.02 -22.74 -1.38
N CYS A 100 -5.19 -22.57 -2.43
CA CYS A 100 -5.25 -23.39 -3.66
C CYS A 100 -3.98 -24.20 -3.98
N SER A 101 -3.09 -24.47 -3.01
CA SER A 101 -1.92 -25.36 -3.21
C SER A 101 -1.95 -26.64 -2.35
N GLY A 102 -3.08 -26.97 -1.73
CA GLY A 102 -3.26 -28.22 -1.00
C GLY A 102 -4.21 -29.15 -1.74
N TYR A 103 -3.69 -30.29 -2.20
CA TYR A 103 -4.36 -31.41 -2.88
C TYR A 103 -4.39 -31.36 -4.41
N GLY A 104 -3.47 -32.13 -4.99
CA GLY A 104 -3.37 -32.56 -6.38
C GLY A 104 -2.24 -33.55 -6.50
#